data_AF-A0AAW2SKM8-F1
#
_entry.id   AF-A0AAW2SKM8-F1
#
_cell.length_a   1.000
_cell.length_b   1.000
_cell.length_c   1.000
_cell.angle_alpha   90.00
_cell.angle_beta   90.00
_cell.angle_gamma   90.00
#
_symmetry.space_group_name_H-M   'P 1'
#
loop_
_entity.id
_entity.type
_entity.pdbx_description
1 polymer ?
#
loop_
_entity_poly.entity_id
_entity_poly.type
_entity_poly.pdbx_seq_one_letter_code
_entity_poly.pdbx_strand_id
1 'polypeptide(L)'
;MGSLLFRRRLSRTLLTGIYCGPLRLLAWEIAQRMNKAKVPCDLITGQEREEVDGAKHKAVTVEMADVTSEYSCAVVDEIQMLGCRTRGFSFTRALLGIAADELHLCGDAAAVPLIQEILKATEDNVKVQYYERLSPLVPLKLPLGSFANIRNGDCIVAFSRFEIYKIKRQIERERKHLCSVVYGSLPPETRTRQATMFNDENSDFDVLVASDAIGMGLNLNISRIIFSTLRKFDGVETRELTVSEIKQIAGRAGRYKSKFPVGEVTCQAAKDLPLLHSSLSSPSPILEEHFVENAKLSENYFIADCEQMMKVAAVIDELPINLNDKYLFAMSPVDMDDDISSQGLTQFAQSYSKTRIVRLKEIFTPGTLKVPKSHHALKELESIHKVLDLYVWLSFHLEDSFPDRELAASQKAICSMWVYMDLSFLAYMTFNM
;
A
#
# COMPACT_ATOMS: atom_id res chain seq x y z
N MET A 1 -11.50 -10.65 -9.46
CA MET A 1 -11.91 -9.55 -8.58
C MET A 1 -13.41 -9.41 -8.75
N GLY A 2 -14.18 -9.81 -7.75
CA GLY A 2 -15.62 -9.59 -7.71
C GLY A 2 -15.91 -8.17 -7.21
N SER A 3 -16.98 -7.56 -7.68
CA SER A 3 -17.55 -6.40 -7.00
C SER A 3 -19.01 -6.67 -6.66
N LEU A 4 -19.40 -6.35 -5.43
CA LEU A 4 -20.77 -6.43 -4.94
C LEU A 4 -21.47 -5.10 -5.24
N LEU A 5 -22.69 -5.16 -5.78
CA LEU A 5 -23.42 -4.01 -6.31
C LEU A 5 -24.81 -3.94 -5.66
N PHE A 6 -25.00 -3.08 -4.66
CA PHE A 6 -26.24 -2.96 -3.87
C PHE A 6 -27.16 -1.87 -4.43
N ARG A 7 -28.42 -2.17 -4.81
CA ARG A 7 -29.34 -1.14 -5.31
C ARG A 7 -30.54 -0.96 -4.36
N ARG A 8 -30.68 0.21 -3.72
CA ARG A 8 -31.95 0.70 -3.16
C ARG A 8 -32.45 1.92 -3.94
N ARG A 9 -33.77 2.14 -3.97
CA ARG A 9 -34.49 2.99 -4.94
C ARG A 9 -35.03 4.28 -4.27
N LEU A 10 -34.93 5.40 -5.01
CA LEU A 10 -35.47 6.78 -4.80
C LEU A 10 -34.58 7.64 -3.89
N SER A 11 -34.21 8.89 -4.18
CA SER A 11 -34.79 9.94 -5.04
C SER A 11 -33.72 10.92 -5.55
N ARG A 12 -34.02 11.65 -6.62
CA ARG A 12 -33.13 12.64 -7.28
C ARG A 12 -32.75 13.79 -6.33
N THR A 13 -31.49 13.84 -5.88
CA THR A 13 -30.85 15.10 -5.44
C THR A 13 -29.33 14.90 -5.41
N LEU A 14 -28.59 15.70 -6.19
CA LEU A 14 -27.12 15.91 -6.15
C LEU A 14 -26.28 14.71 -5.66
N LEU A 15 -25.80 13.87 -6.59
CA LEU A 15 -24.93 12.73 -6.29
C LEU A 15 -23.70 13.16 -5.46
N THR A 16 -23.65 12.72 -4.20
CA THR A 16 -22.48 12.76 -3.34
C THR A 16 -21.87 11.36 -3.30
N GLY A 17 -20.54 11.28 -3.24
CA GLY A 17 -19.89 9.97 -3.20
C GLY A 17 -18.59 9.92 -2.44
N ILE A 18 -18.28 8.76 -1.89
CA ILE A 18 -17.02 8.49 -1.17
C ILE A 18 -16.34 7.25 -1.74
N TYR A 19 -15.06 7.37 -2.06
CA TYR A 19 -14.19 6.26 -2.43
C TYR A 19 -13.21 5.99 -1.28
N CYS A 20 -13.18 4.76 -0.79
CA CYS A 20 -12.31 4.30 0.29
C CYS A 20 -11.27 3.31 -0.27
N GLY A 21 -10.03 3.77 -0.41
CA GLY A 21 -8.93 2.95 -0.89
C GLY A 21 -8.06 2.37 0.23
N PRO A 22 -7.44 1.19 0.04
CA PRO A 22 -6.49 0.59 0.97
C PRO A 22 -5.12 1.32 1.00
N LEU A 23 -4.86 2.17 0.02
CA LEU A 23 -3.56 2.83 -0.18
C LEU A 23 -3.75 4.31 -0.55
N ARG A 24 -2.86 5.15 -0.04
CA ARG A 24 -2.75 6.57 -0.43
C ARG A 24 -2.68 6.76 -1.94
N LEU A 25 -1.92 5.91 -2.62
CA LEU A 25 -1.70 5.97 -4.07
C LEU A 25 -3.00 5.76 -4.86
N LEU A 26 -3.90 4.90 -4.37
CA LEU A 26 -5.22 4.69 -4.99
C LEU A 26 -6.18 5.85 -4.71
N ALA A 27 -6.20 6.37 -3.48
CA ALA A 27 -7.00 7.55 -3.15
C ALA A 27 -6.60 8.74 -4.04
N TRP A 28 -5.30 8.97 -4.19
CA TRP A 28 -4.75 9.99 -5.08
C TRP A 28 -5.10 9.73 -6.56
N GLU A 29 -4.94 8.50 -7.06
CA GLU A 29 -5.27 8.16 -8.46
C GLU A 29 -6.75 8.45 -8.78
N ILE A 30 -7.66 8.06 -7.89
CA ILE A 30 -9.09 8.31 -8.07
C ILE A 30 -9.41 9.80 -8.00
N ALA A 31 -8.86 10.54 -7.03
CA ALA A 31 -9.04 11.99 -6.95
C ALA A 31 -8.60 12.68 -8.25
N GLN A 32 -7.39 12.38 -8.73
CA GLN A 32 -6.86 12.95 -9.96
C GLN A 32 -7.70 12.58 -11.19
N ARG A 33 -8.15 11.33 -11.29
CA ARG A 33 -8.99 10.87 -12.40
C ARG A 33 -10.35 11.55 -12.41
N MET A 34 -10.98 11.72 -11.26
CA MET A 34 -12.27 12.40 -11.11
C MET A 34 -12.16 13.89 -11.46
N ASN A 35 -11.15 14.58 -10.90
CA ASN A 35 -10.91 15.99 -11.19
C ASN A 35 -10.56 16.22 -12.68
N LYS A 36 -9.75 15.33 -13.29
CA LYS A 36 -9.48 15.37 -14.74
C LYS A 36 -10.74 15.15 -15.59
N ALA A 37 -11.69 14.36 -15.10
CA ALA A 37 -13.00 14.17 -15.71
C ALA A 37 -13.99 15.32 -15.44
N LYS A 38 -13.54 16.41 -14.80
CA LYS A 38 -14.35 17.57 -14.39
C LYS A 38 -15.45 17.21 -13.37
N VAL A 39 -15.20 16.20 -12.55
CA VAL A 39 -16.02 15.87 -11.38
C VAL A 39 -15.24 16.29 -10.13
N PRO A 40 -15.60 17.43 -9.49
CA PRO A 40 -14.90 17.93 -8.32
C PRO A 40 -14.86 16.89 -7.19
N CYS A 41 -13.64 16.52 -6.79
CA CYS A 41 -13.37 15.48 -5.81
C CYS A 41 -12.24 15.89 -4.87
N ASP A 42 -12.50 15.84 -3.57
CA ASP A 42 -11.49 16.05 -2.53
C ASP A 42 -10.58 14.82 -2.41
N LEU A 43 -9.34 15.05 -1.99
CA LEU A 43 -8.41 14.00 -1.58
C LEU A 43 -8.16 14.11 -0.08
N ILE A 44 -8.49 13.08 0.68
CA ILE A 44 -8.27 13.05 2.14
C ILE A 44 -7.53 11.78 2.54
N THR A 45 -6.29 11.92 2.97
CA THR A 45 -5.47 10.85 3.54
C THR A 45 -4.96 11.28 4.90
N GLY A 46 -4.33 10.36 5.66
CA GLY A 46 -3.73 10.73 6.95
C GLY A 46 -2.59 11.75 6.85
N GLN A 47 -2.03 11.98 5.66
CA GLN A 47 -0.85 12.84 5.47
C GLN A 47 -1.05 13.95 4.42
N GLU A 48 -2.17 13.96 3.71
CA GLU A 48 -2.48 14.91 2.63
C GLU A 48 -3.97 15.21 2.64
N ARG A 49 -4.31 16.50 2.52
CA ARG A 49 -5.69 16.97 2.35
C ARG A 49 -5.71 18.03 1.26
N GLU A 50 -6.40 17.72 0.17
CA GLU A 50 -6.64 18.66 -0.93
C GLU A 50 -8.16 18.84 -1.08
N GLU A 51 -8.62 20.06 -0.87
CA GLU A 51 -10.03 20.41 -1.01
C GLU A 51 -10.24 21.16 -2.33
N VAL A 52 -11.24 20.73 -3.09
CA VAL A 52 -11.59 21.34 -4.37
C VAL A 52 -12.88 22.12 -4.18
N ASP A 53 -12.91 23.38 -4.62
CA ASP A 53 -14.08 24.23 -4.48
C ASP A 53 -15.31 23.59 -5.16
N GLY A 54 -16.42 23.53 -4.42
CA GLY A 54 -17.65 22.87 -4.84
C GLY A 54 -17.62 21.34 -4.91
N ALA A 55 -16.59 20.67 -4.35
CA ALA A 55 -16.52 19.22 -4.29
C ALA A 55 -17.69 18.58 -3.53
N LYS A 56 -18.24 17.53 -4.12
CA LYS A 56 -19.29 16.67 -3.54
C LYS A 56 -18.85 15.21 -3.43
N HIS A 57 -17.67 14.92 -3.95
CA HIS A 57 -17.06 13.60 -3.95
C HIS A 57 -15.79 13.65 -3.12
N LYS A 58 -15.48 12.57 -2.42
CA LYS A 58 -14.26 12.43 -1.62
C LYS A 58 -13.55 11.13 -2.00
N ALA A 59 -12.26 11.20 -2.25
CA ALA A 59 -11.39 10.04 -2.39
C ALA A 59 -10.48 9.98 -1.16
N VAL A 60 -10.62 8.90 -0.38
CA VAL A 60 -10.01 8.78 0.93
C VAL A 60 -9.28 7.46 1.12
N THR A 61 -8.30 7.42 2.01
CA THR A 61 -7.86 6.15 2.59
C THR A 61 -8.95 5.62 3.51
N VAL A 62 -9.16 4.30 3.55
CA VAL A 62 -10.27 3.68 4.32
C VAL A 62 -10.28 4.09 5.80
N GLU A 63 -9.11 4.33 6.39
CA GLU A 63 -8.95 4.84 7.76
C GLU A 63 -9.60 6.22 7.98
N MET A 64 -9.60 7.05 6.93
CA MET A 64 -10.12 8.42 6.94
C MET A 64 -11.57 8.49 6.44
N ALA A 65 -12.24 7.34 6.26
CA ALA A 65 -13.63 7.30 5.86
C ALA A 65 -14.52 8.03 6.88
N ASP A 66 -15.31 8.97 6.39
CA ASP A 66 -16.33 9.65 7.16
C ASP A 66 -17.59 8.78 7.21
N VAL A 67 -17.96 8.40 8.43
CA VAL A 67 -19.12 7.54 8.73
C VAL A 67 -20.27 8.33 9.34
N THR A 68 -20.15 9.66 9.39
CA THR A 68 -21.15 10.56 9.98
C THR A 68 -21.94 11.31 8.92
N SER A 69 -21.34 11.54 7.74
CA SER A 69 -22.00 12.14 6.59
C SER A 69 -22.80 11.13 5.78
N GLU A 70 -23.86 11.61 5.12
CA GLU A 70 -24.69 10.81 4.20
C GLU A 70 -24.18 10.91 2.76
N TYR A 71 -24.13 9.78 2.08
CA TYR A 71 -23.67 9.65 0.70
C TYR A 71 -24.71 9.00 -0.21
N SER A 72 -24.80 9.43 -1.47
CA SER A 72 -25.61 8.70 -2.46
C SER A 72 -24.93 7.39 -2.89
N CYS A 73 -23.60 7.35 -2.92
CA CYS A 73 -22.83 6.18 -3.33
C CYS A 73 -21.50 6.10 -2.59
N ALA A 74 -21.15 4.91 -2.10
CA ALA A 74 -19.86 4.64 -1.50
C ALA A 74 -19.16 3.48 -2.21
N VAL A 75 -17.83 3.52 -2.31
CA VAL A 75 -17.01 2.45 -2.88
C VAL A 75 -15.91 2.09 -1.89
N VAL A 76 -15.84 0.83 -1.47
CA VAL A 76 -14.74 0.29 -0.66
C VAL A 76 -13.95 -0.68 -1.52
N ASP A 77 -12.70 -0.35 -1.80
CA ASP A 77 -11.82 -1.15 -2.65
C ASP A 77 -10.96 -2.12 -1.83
N GLU A 78 -10.56 -3.24 -2.46
CA GLU A 78 -9.84 -4.36 -1.84
C GLU A 78 -10.49 -4.87 -0.52
N ILE A 79 -11.82 -5.08 -0.50
CA ILE A 79 -12.59 -5.41 0.72
C ILE A 79 -12.05 -6.62 1.48
N GLN A 80 -11.40 -7.59 0.83
CA GLN A 80 -10.75 -8.73 1.49
C GLN A 80 -9.71 -8.33 2.54
N MET A 81 -9.21 -7.08 2.50
CA MET A 81 -8.37 -6.48 3.53
C MET A 81 -9.06 -6.41 4.91
N LEU A 82 -10.37 -6.64 4.99
CA LEU A 82 -11.08 -6.86 6.26
C LEU A 82 -10.47 -8.01 7.08
N GLY A 83 -9.81 -8.99 6.44
CA GLY A 83 -9.06 -10.06 7.10
C GLY A 83 -7.64 -9.71 7.53
N CYS A 84 -7.19 -8.46 7.34
CA CYS A 84 -5.87 -8.03 7.77
C CYS A 84 -5.81 -7.86 9.29
N ARG A 85 -4.87 -8.55 9.96
CA ARG A 85 -4.74 -8.50 11.41
C ARG A 85 -4.50 -7.10 11.97
N THR A 86 -3.78 -6.25 11.25
CA THR A 86 -3.40 -4.92 11.74
C THR A 86 -4.32 -3.79 11.25
N ARG A 87 -4.93 -3.94 10.07
CA ARG A 87 -5.71 -2.86 9.42
C ARG A 87 -7.18 -3.21 9.15
N GLY A 88 -7.60 -4.46 9.36
CA GLY A 88 -8.94 -4.95 9.02
C GLY A 88 -10.06 -4.18 9.70
N PHE A 89 -9.83 -3.67 10.92
CA PHE A 89 -10.81 -2.90 11.68
C PHE A 89 -11.32 -1.66 10.92
N SER A 90 -10.49 -1.03 10.07
CA SER A 90 -10.88 0.14 9.29
C SER A 90 -11.84 -0.22 8.17
N PHE A 91 -11.68 -1.40 7.56
CA PHE A 91 -12.62 -1.94 6.58
C PHE A 91 -13.94 -2.34 7.23
N THR A 92 -13.90 -2.96 8.41
CA THR A 92 -15.12 -3.28 9.18
C THR A 92 -15.89 -2.00 9.56
N ARG A 93 -15.18 -0.95 10.00
CA ARG A 93 -15.76 0.36 10.27
C ARG A 93 -16.39 0.99 9.02
N ALA A 94 -15.71 0.92 7.87
CA ALA A 94 -16.25 1.45 6.61
C ALA A 94 -17.48 0.66 6.15
N LEU A 95 -17.44 -0.67 6.24
CA LEU A 95 -18.53 -1.56 5.85
C LEU A 95 -19.80 -1.32 6.66
N LEU A 96 -19.68 -1.19 7.99
CA LEU A 96 -20.82 -1.06 8.89
C LEU A 96 -21.23 0.39 9.17
N GLY A 97 -20.31 1.35 8.98
CA GLY A 97 -20.49 2.73 9.41
C GLY A 97 -20.82 3.72 8.30
N ILE A 98 -20.46 3.44 7.04
CA ILE A 98 -20.73 4.39 5.96
C ILE A 98 -22.23 4.46 5.69
N ALA A 99 -22.83 5.63 5.96
CA ALA A 99 -24.21 5.92 5.61
C ALA A 99 -24.31 6.25 4.11
N ALA A 100 -24.56 5.24 3.29
CA ALA A 100 -24.76 5.40 1.85
C ALA A 100 -26.01 4.68 1.33
N ASP A 101 -26.70 5.28 0.35
CA ASP A 101 -27.84 4.63 -0.33
C ASP A 101 -27.42 3.34 -1.07
N GLU A 102 -26.20 3.35 -1.63
CA GLU A 102 -25.59 2.24 -2.36
C GLU A 102 -24.10 2.12 -2.00
N LEU A 103 -23.72 1.00 -1.40
CA LEU A 103 -22.34 0.66 -1.02
C LEU A 103 -21.80 -0.42 -1.96
N HIS A 104 -20.79 -0.06 -2.75
CA HIS A 104 -20.07 -0.97 -3.65
C HIS A 104 -18.82 -1.50 -2.97
N LEU A 105 -18.68 -2.82 -2.93
CA LEU A 105 -17.49 -3.47 -2.37
C LEU A 105 -16.73 -4.15 -3.50
N CYS A 106 -15.46 -3.81 -3.71
CA CYS A 106 -14.61 -4.42 -4.73
C CYS A 106 -13.54 -5.29 -4.05
N GLY A 107 -13.34 -6.53 -4.48
CA GLY A 107 -12.29 -7.38 -3.90
C GLY A 107 -12.25 -8.83 -4.39
N ASP A 108 -11.63 -9.70 -3.60
CA ASP A 108 -11.59 -11.15 -3.85
C ASP A 108 -12.96 -11.80 -3.54
N ALA A 109 -13.37 -12.77 -4.35
CA ALA A 109 -14.56 -13.58 -4.12
C ALA A 109 -14.49 -14.36 -2.79
N ALA A 110 -13.29 -14.63 -2.28
CA ALA A 110 -13.08 -15.22 -0.95
C ALA A 110 -13.71 -14.42 0.20
N ALA A 111 -13.95 -13.12 0.02
CA ALA A 111 -14.57 -12.28 1.04
C ALA A 111 -16.10 -12.35 1.04
N VAL A 112 -16.73 -12.89 -0.02
CA VAL A 112 -18.20 -12.88 -0.19
C VAL A 112 -18.93 -13.60 0.94
N PRO A 113 -18.56 -14.82 1.37
CA PRO A 113 -19.28 -15.53 2.43
C PRO A 113 -19.32 -14.72 3.74
N LEU A 114 -18.17 -14.20 4.15
CA LEU A 114 -18.03 -13.40 5.35
C LEU A 114 -18.80 -12.07 5.27
N ILE A 115 -18.76 -11.38 4.13
CA ILE A 115 -19.54 -10.15 3.94
C ILE A 115 -21.05 -10.46 4.02
N GLN A 116 -21.51 -11.55 3.41
CA GLN A 116 -22.90 -11.97 3.49
C GLN A 116 -23.31 -12.29 4.93
N GLU A 117 -22.44 -12.94 5.70
CA GLU A 117 -22.68 -13.27 7.10
C GLU A 117 -22.81 -12.01 7.97
N ILE A 118 -21.90 -11.04 7.79
CA ILE A 118 -21.92 -9.76 8.51
C ILE A 118 -23.19 -8.97 8.17
N LEU A 119 -23.55 -8.89 6.89
CA LEU A 119 -24.69 -8.09 6.43
C LEU A 119 -26.06 -8.74 6.66
N LYS A 120 -26.11 -10.05 6.97
CA LYS A 120 -27.33 -10.68 7.50
C LYS A 120 -27.75 -10.04 8.81
N ALA A 121 -26.80 -9.64 9.67
CA ALA A 121 -27.10 -9.02 10.96
C ALA A 121 -27.64 -7.58 10.82
N THR A 122 -27.32 -6.89 9.73
CA THR A 122 -27.81 -5.54 9.43
C THR A 122 -29.09 -5.52 8.57
N GLU A 123 -29.55 -6.69 8.13
CA GLU A 123 -30.71 -6.85 7.23
C GLU A 123 -30.54 -6.13 5.88
N ASP A 124 -29.29 -5.97 5.41
CA ASP A 124 -28.98 -5.32 4.13
C ASP A 124 -29.18 -6.25 2.92
N ASN A 125 -29.54 -5.66 1.77
CA ASN A 125 -29.84 -6.42 0.55
C ASN A 125 -28.61 -6.69 -0.33
N VAL A 126 -27.98 -7.85 -0.14
CA VAL A 126 -26.74 -8.21 -0.85
C VAL A 126 -26.96 -8.72 -2.27
N LYS A 127 -26.34 -8.05 -3.25
CA LYS A 127 -26.21 -8.55 -4.62
C LYS A 127 -24.73 -8.71 -5.01
N VAL A 128 -24.37 -9.96 -5.29
CA VAL A 128 -23.02 -10.36 -5.71
C VAL A 128 -22.92 -10.33 -7.24
N GLN A 129 -21.88 -9.68 -7.77
CA GLN A 129 -21.57 -9.74 -9.20
C GLN A 129 -20.15 -10.28 -9.40
N TYR A 130 -20.05 -11.40 -10.11
CA TYR A 130 -18.78 -12.02 -10.45
C TYR A 130 -18.25 -11.47 -11.77
N TYR A 131 -16.96 -11.15 -11.79
CA TYR A 131 -16.27 -10.67 -12.99
C TYR A 131 -15.10 -11.60 -13.30
N GLU A 132 -15.01 -12.01 -14.55
CA GLU A 132 -13.87 -12.75 -15.08
C GLU A 132 -12.74 -11.80 -15.48
N ARG A 133 -11.55 -12.37 -15.63
CA ARG A 133 -10.38 -11.61 -16.03
C ARG A 133 -10.53 -11.13 -17.47
N LEU A 134 -10.31 -9.84 -17.69
CA LEU A 134 -10.42 -9.23 -19.03
C LEU A 134 -9.36 -9.73 -20.02
N SER A 135 -8.21 -10.17 -19.51
CA SER A 135 -7.09 -10.72 -20.30
C SER A 135 -6.69 -12.08 -19.73
N PRO A 136 -6.28 -13.08 -20.54
CA PRO A 136 -5.85 -14.39 -20.04
C PRO A 136 -4.52 -14.32 -19.28
N LEU A 137 -4.39 -15.15 -18.24
CA LEU A 137 -3.14 -15.38 -17.49
C LEU A 137 -2.68 -16.81 -17.78
N VAL A 138 -1.47 -16.98 -18.31
CA VAL A 138 -0.92 -18.30 -18.66
C VAL A 138 0.27 -18.61 -17.77
N PRO A 139 0.18 -19.64 -16.91
CA PRO A 139 1.35 -20.09 -16.16
C PRO A 139 2.26 -20.91 -17.07
N LEU A 140 3.52 -20.49 -17.19
CA LEU A 140 4.52 -21.14 -18.04
C LEU A 140 4.98 -22.46 -17.43
N LYS A 141 5.23 -23.46 -18.27
CA LYS A 141 5.72 -24.79 -17.86
C LYS A 141 7.22 -24.81 -17.55
N LEU A 142 7.96 -23.83 -18.07
CA LEU A 142 9.40 -23.73 -17.92
C LEU A 142 9.74 -22.59 -16.96
N PRO A 143 10.74 -22.77 -16.08
CA PRO A 143 11.22 -21.71 -15.22
C PRO A 143 12.01 -20.70 -16.04
N LEU A 144 12.28 -19.51 -15.47
CA LEU A 144 13.22 -18.58 -16.09
C LEU A 144 14.62 -19.21 -16.22
N GLY A 145 15.08 -19.91 -15.17
CA GLY A 145 16.42 -20.45 -15.08
C GLY A 145 17.46 -19.33 -14.91
N SER A 146 18.12 -18.97 -16.01
CA SER A 146 19.15 -17.92 -16.04
C SER A 146 18.55 -16.53 -16.32
N PHE A 147 19.14 -15.49 -15.74
CA PHE A 147 18.77 -14.08 -16.02
C PHE A 147 19.03 -13.67 -17.47
N ALA A 148 19.82 -14.44 -18.23
CA ALA A 148 19.99 -14.26 -19.68
C ALA A 148 18.69 -14.43 -20.49
N ASN A 149 17.65 -15.06 -19.91
CA ASN A 149 16.35 -15.29 -20.54
C ASN A 149 15.32 -14.18 -20.25
N ILE A 150 15.75 -13.09 -19.62
CA ILE A 150 14.90 -11.93 -19.35
C ILE A 150 14.51 -11.26 -20.66
N ARG A 151 13.31 -10.69 -20.68
CA ARG A 151 12.71 -9.98 -21.81
C ARG A 151 12.08 -8.68 -21.33
N ASN A 152 11.87 -7.76 -22.26
CA ASN A 152 11.21 -6.48 -22.00
C ASN A 152 9.79 -6.73 -21.46
N GLY A 153 9.45 -6.03 -20.38
CA GLY A 153 8.18 -6.20 -19.66
C GLY A 153 8.19 -7.33 -18.62
N ASP A 154 9.33 -7.96 -18.36
CA ASP A 154 9.49 -8.89 -17.24
C ASP A 154 9.48 -8.15 -15.90
N CYS A 155 8.79 -8.74 -14.93
CA CYS A 155 8.82 -8.31 -13.54
C CYS A 155 9.28 -9.45 -12.63
N ILE A 156 10.43 -9.28 -11.98
CA ILE A 156 10.96 -10.23 -11.01
C ILE A 156 10.50 -9.83 -9.61
N VAL A 157 9.79 -10.72 -8.92
CA VAL A 157 9.26 -10.50 -7.59
C VAL A 157 10.13 -11.18 -6.54
N ALA A 158 10.63 -10.38 -5.58
CA ALA A 158 11.44 -10.83 -4.45
C ALA A 158 10.96 -10.20 -3.14
N PHE A 159 11.07 -10.95 -2.05
CA PHE A 159 10.49 -10.59 -0.74
C PHE A 159 11.51 -10.02 0.25
N SER A 160 12.69 -9.63 -0.23
CA SER A 160 13.73 -8.97 0.56
C SER A 160 14.39 -7.87 -0.24
N ARG A 161 14.60 -6.71 0.40
CA ARG A 161 15.37 -5.59 -0.17
C ARG A 161 16.74 -6.03 -0.66
N PHE A 162 17.41 -6.90 0.10
CA PHE A 162 18.73 -7.41 -0.28
C PHE A 162 18.67 -8.20 -1.59
N GLU A 163 17.70 -9.11 -1.72
CA GLU A 163 17.53 -9.89 -2.95
C GLU A 163 17.11 -9.01 -4.13
N ILE A 164 16.27 -7.99 -3.93
CA ILE A 164 15.91 -7.02 -4.98
C ILE A 164 17.15 -6.34 -5.57
N TYR A 165 18.04 -5.80 -4.72
CA TYR A 165 19.26 -5.14 -5.21
C TYR A 165 20.26 -6.12 -5.81
N LYS A 166 20.33 -7.35 -5.28
CA LYS A 166 21.17 -8.41 -5.82
C LYS A 166 20.72 -8.83 -7.23
N ILE A 167 19.41 -9.03 -7.43
CA ILE A 167 18.80 -9.35 -8.72
C ILE A 167 19.03 -8.20 -9.70
N LYS A 168 18.73 -6.94 -9.32
CA LYS A 168 19.02 -5.76 -10.14
C LYS A 168 20.46 -5.75 -10.64
N ARG A 169 21.43 -5.91 -9.73
CA ARG A 169 22.85 -5.94 -10.08
C ARG A 169 23.21 -7.11 -11.00
N GLN A 170 22.59 -8.26 -10.83
CA GLN A 170 22.82 -9.43 -11.70
C GLN A 170 22.32 -9.17 -13.12
N ILE A 171 21.15 -8.56 -13.27
CA ILE A 171 20.55 -8.25 -14.58
C ILE A 171 21.37 -7.15 -15.29
N GLU A 172 21.70 -6.07 -14.59
CA GLU A 172 22.43 -4.94 -15.16
C GLU A 172 23.89 -5.27 -15.53
N ARG A 173 24.50 -6.27 -14.86
CA ARG A 173 25.85 -6.77 -15.20
C ARG A 173 25.93 -7.36 -16.60
N GLU A 174 24.85 -7.95 -17.10
CA GLU A 174 24.81 -8.48 -18.46
C GLU A 174 24.69 -7.36 -19.53
N ARG A 175 24.50 -6.10 -19.09
CA ARG A 175 24.38 -4.87 -19.91
C ARG A 175 23.33 -4.90 -21.02
N LYS A 176 22.37 -5.83 -20.94
CA LYS A 176 21.26 -5.94 -21.91
C LYS A 176 20.03 -5.14 -21.51
N HIS A 177 19.78 -5.01 -20.21
CA HIS A 177 18.53 -4.47 -19.67
C HIS A 177 18.81 -3.58 -18.46
N LEU A 178 18.04 -2.51 -18.30
CA LEU A 178 18.05 -1.69 -17.09
C LEU A 178 16.80 -1.95 -16.26
N CYS A 179 16.99 -1.99 -14.94
CA CYS A 179 15.93 -2.40 -14.03
C CYS A 179 15.37 -1.24 -13.22
N SER A 180 14.06 -1.01 -13.32
CA SER A 180 13.32 -0.23 -12.33
C SER A 180 13.13 -1.04 -11.05
N VAL A 181 13.02 -0.35 -9.90
CA VAL A 181 12.89 -0.99 -8.59
C VAL A 181 11.67 -0.49 -7.84
N VAL A 182 10.85 -1.40 -7.31
CA VAL A 182 9.67 -1.06 -6.50
C VAL A 182 9.55 -1.98 -5.27
N TYR A 183 9.66 -1.44 -4.05
CA TYR A 183 9.40 -2.16 -2.80
C TYR A 183 8.61 -1.30 -1.81
N GLY A 184 8.05 -1.93 -0.77
CA GLY A 184 7.06 -1.32 0.11
C GLY A 184 7.49 -0.06 0.85
N SER A 185 8.73 0.01 1.36
CA SER A 185 9.23 1.18 2.09
C SER A 185 9.61 2.37 1.21
N LEU A 186 9.53 2.23 -0.12
CA LEU A 186 9.81 3.35 -1.02
C LEU A 186 8.74 4.45 -0.88
N PRO A 187 9.17 5.72 -0.86
CA PRO A 187 8.26 6.87 -0.93
C PRO A 187 7.27 6.73 -2.10
N PRO A 188 5.97 7.08 -1.92
CA PRO A 188 4.95 7.01 -2.97
C PRO A 188 5.35 7.68 -4.29
N GLU A 189 6.02 8.83 -4.20
CA GLU A 189 6.46 9.63 -5.34
C GLU A 189 7.57 8.89 -6.10
N THR A 190 8.50 8.26 -5.39
CA THR A 190 9.56 7.43 -5.98
C THR A 190 8.99 6.19 -6.64
N ARG A 191 8.01 5.51 -6.01
CA ARG A 191 7.31 4.35 -6.60
C ARG A 191 6.60 4.73 -7.90
N THR A 192 5.91 5.86 -7.90
CA THR A 192 5.20 6.36 -9.08
C THR A 192 6.19 6.68 -10.21
N ARG A 193 7.31 7.35 -9.91
CA ARG A 193 8.36 7.63 -10.91
C ARG A 193 8.97 6.37 -11.51
N GLN A 194 9.32 5.38 -10.68
CA GLN A 194 9.86 4.10 -11.14
C GLN A 194 8.85 3.32 -12.00
N ALA A 195 7.56 3.36 -11.62
CA ALA A 195 6.48 2.78 -12.42
C ALA A 195 6.32 3.48 -13.79
N THR A 196 6.39 4.82 -13.82
CA THR A 196 6.32 5.58 -15.07
C THR A 196 7.49 5.27 -15.99
N MET A 197 8.71 5.15 -15.46
CA MET A 197 9.89 4.76 -16.24
C MET A 197 9.71 3.39 -16.89
N PHE A 198 9.31 2.39 -16.10
CA PHE A 198 9.05 1.04 -16.61
C PHE A 198 7.93 0.99 -17.65
N ASN A 199 6.93 1.86 -17.53
CA ASN A 199 5.81 1.91 -18.46
C ASN A 199 6.10 2.68 -19.75
N ASP A 200 7.12 3.55 -19.77
CA ASP A 200 7.46 4.40 -20.91
C ASP A 200 8.31 3.61 -21.91
N GLU A 201 7.81 3.49 -23.14
CA GLU A 201 8.46 2.73 -24.20
C GLU A 201 9.75 3.37 -24.71
N ASN A 202 9.92 4.68 -24.47
CA ASN A 202 11.13 5.41 -24.83
C ASN A 202 12.17 5.38 -23.70
N SER A 203 11.85 4.75 -22.57
CA SER A 203 12.79 4.60 -21.46
C SER A 203 13.73 3.42 -21.70
N ASP A 204 14.99 3.58 -21.29
CA ASP A 204 15.95 2.47 -21.29
C ASP A 204 15.62 1.40 -20.21
N PHE A 205 14.66 1.68 -19.31
CA PHE A 205 14.24 0.80 -18.23
C PHE A 205 13.12 -0.15 -18.65
N ASP A 206 13.49 -1.35 -19.07
CA ASP A 206 12.57 -2.33 -19.66
C ASP A 206 12.22 -3.52 -18.76
N VAL A 207 12.87 -3.63 -17.60
CA VAL A 207 12.66 -4.70 -16.61
C VAL A 207 12.31 -4.11 -15.25
N LEU A 208 11.43 -4.78 -14.50
CA LEU A 208 11.04 -4.37 -13.15
C LEU A 208 11.50 -5.41 -12.11
N VAL A 209 12.20 -4.98 -11.07
CA VAL A 209 12.48 -5.82 -9.89
C VAL A 209 11.71 -5.27 -8.70
N ALA A 210 10.80 -6.07 -8.14
CA ALA A 210 9.86 -5.57 -7.15
C ALA A 210 9.57 -6.51 -5.98
N SER A 211 8.97 -5.99 -4.92
CA SER A 211 8.35 -6.80 -3.86
C SER A 211 6.85 -7.00 -4.11
N ASP A 212 6.19 -7.71 -3.21
CA ASP A 212 4.73 -7.81 -3.10
C ASP A 212 3.98 -6.46 -3.10
N ALA A 213 4.67 -5.34 -2.88
CA ALA A 213 4.12 -3.99 -2.95
C ALA A 213 3.48 -3.66 -4.31
N ILE A 214 3.82 -4.37 -5.40
CA ILE A 214 3.16 -4.20 -6.71
C ILE A 214 1.78 -4.84 -6.78
N GLY A 215 1.45 -5.70 -5.80
CA GLY A 215 0.19 -6.43 -5.72
C GLY A 215 -1.02 -5.51 -5.59
N MET A 216 -0.82 -4.23 -5.24
CA MET A 216 -1.85 -3.19 -5.11
C MET A 216 -1.30 -1.79 -5.46
N GLY A 217 -2.18 -0.90 -5.92
CA GLY A 217 -1.90 0.54 -5.96
C GLY A 217 -1.04 1.11 -7.07
N LEU A 218 -0.42 0.31 -7.95
CA LEU A 218 0.31 0.83 -9.12
C LEU A 218 -0.26 0.28 -10.43
N ASN A 219 -0.36 1.13 -11.45
CA ASN A 219 -0.65 0.70 -12.82
C ASN A 219 0.68 0.39 -13.55
N LEU A 220 0.93 -0.89 -13.80
CA LEU A 220 2.19 -1.38 -14.38
C LEU A 220 1.89 -2.23 -15.62
N ASN A 221 2.64 -1.99 -16.69
CA ASN A 221 2.56 -2.70 -17.97
C ASN A 221 3.46 -3.95 -17.95
N ILE A 222 3.12 -4.92 -17.10
CA ILE A 222 3.93 -6.14 -16.94
C ILE A 222 3.47 -7.19 -17.96
N SER A 223 4.40 -7.78 -18.70
CA SER A 223 4.15 -8.92 -19.59
C SER A 223 4.17 -10.24 -18.82
N ARG A 224 5.23 -10.45 -18.04
CA ARG A 224 5.51 -11.71 -17.35
C ARG A 224 5.94 -11.47 -15.91
N ILE A 225 5.27 -12.12 -14.97
CA ILE A 225 5.65 -12.13 -13.55
C ILE A 225 6.56 -13.33 -13.29
N ILE A 226 7.68 -13.10 -12.62
CA ILE A 226 8.67 -14.12 -12.28
C ILE A 226 8.89 -14.10 -10.77
N PHE A 227 8.45 -15.14 -10.07
CA PHE A 227 8.73 -15.27 -8.64
C PHE A 227 10.18 -15.75 -8.44
N SER A 228 11.00 -14.95 -7.73
CA SER A 228 12.36 -15.37 -7.36
C SER A 228 12.33 -16.50 -6.31
N THR A 229 11.36 -16.44 -5.40
CA THR A 229 11.06 -17.44 -4.37
C THR A 229 9.56 -17.41 -4.06
N LEU A 230 9.00 -18.47 -3.50
CA LEU A 230 7.61 -18.52 -2.99
C LEU A 230 7.55 -18.46 -1.46
N ARG A 231 8.60 -17.93 -0.82
CA ARG A 231 8.71 -17.76 0.63
C ARG A 231 8.98 -16.31 0.99
N LYS A 232 8.35 -15.85 2.07
CA LYS A 232 8.57 -14.50 2.61
C LYS A 232 8.72 -14.53 4.13
N PHE A 233 9.40 -13.52 4.66
CA PHE A 233 9.43 -13.24 6.09
C PHE A 233 8.27 -12.32 6.43
N ASP A 234 7.42 -12.69 7.38
CA ASP A 234 6.24 -11.92 7.77
C ASP A 234 6.45 -11.06 9.03
N GLY A 235 7.68 -10.98 9.53
CA GLY A 235 8.03 -10.30 10.78
C GLY A 235 8.35 -11.28 11.91
N VAL A 236 7.79 -12.50 11.84
CA VAL A 236 7.98 -13.54 12.86
C VAL A 236 8.78 -14.71 12.30
N GLU A 237 8.33 -15.27 11.17
CA GLU A 237 8.97 -16.43 10.56
C GLU A 237 9.01 -16.36 9.04
N THR A 238 9.77 -17.28 8.44
CA THR A 238 9.78 -17.45 6.98
C THR A 238 8.75 -18.49 6.58
N ARG A 239 7.63 -18.03 6.01
CA ARG A 239 6.52 -18.87 5.55
C ARG A 239 6.37 -18.88 4.04
N GLU A 240 5.60 -19.82 3.52
CA GLU A 240 5.19 -19.85 2.12
C GLU A 240 4.12 -18.78 1.83
N LEU A 241 4.08 -18.31 0.59
CA LEU A 241 3.06 -17.37 0.14
C LEU A 241 1.69 -18.06 0.10
N THR A 242 0.67 -17.32 0.54
CA THR A 242 -0.72 -17.77 0.43
C THR A 242 -1.17 -17.76 -1.04
N VAL A 243 -2.20 -18.56 -1.34
CA VAL A 243 -2.84 -18.59 -2.66
C VAL A 243 -3.29 -17.19 -3.10
N SER A 244 -3.86 -16.41 -2.17
CA SER A 244 -4.32 -15.04 -2.42
C SER A 244 -3.16 -14.11 -2.78
N GLU A 245 -2.03 -14.16 -2.06
CA GLU A 245 -0.82 -13.37 -2.36
C GLU A 245 -0.27 -13.72 -3.76
N ILE A 246 -0.15 -15.02 -4.07
CA ILE A 246 0.33 -15.49 -5.37
C ILE A 246 -0.58 -14.98 -6.50
N LYS A 247 -1.90 -15.13 -6.37
CA LYS A 247 -2.87 -14.68 -7.37
C LYS A 247 -2.87 -13.16 -7.53
N GLN A 248 -2.76 -12.41 -6.43
CA GLN A 248 -2.73 -10.95 -6.45
C GLN A 248 -1.51 -10.43 -7.22
N ILE A 249 -0.33 -11.02 -6.97
CA ILE A 249 0.91 -10.66 -7.65
C ILE A 249 0.88 -11.14 -9.12
N ALA A 250 0.57 -12.41 -9.37
CA ALA A 250 0.52 -12.99 -10.72
C ALA A 250 -0.51 -12.27 -11.60
N GLY A 251 -1.63 -11.84 -11.01
CA GLY A 251 -2.69 -11.10 -11.68
C GLY A 251 -2.24 -9.75 -12.28
N ARG A 252 -1.08 -9.23 -11.89
CA ARG A 252 -0.50 -7.98 -12.41
C ARG A 252 0.05 -8.10 -13.84
N ALA A 253 0.32 -9.31 -14.33
CA ALA A 253 0.76 -9.54 -15.71
C ALA A 253 -0.38 -9.37 -16.73
N GLY A 254 -0.20 -8.65 -17.84
CA GLY A 254 -1.19 -8.57 -18.92
C GLY A 254 -2.50 -7.87 -18.51
N ARG A 255 -2.42 -6.71 -17.86
CA ARG A 255 -3.62 -5.92 -17.49
C ARG A 255 -4.37 -5.44 -18.75
N TYR A 256 -5.69 -5.29 -18.63
CA TYR A 256 -6.51 -4.76 -19.72
C TYR A 256 -6.07 -3.35 -20.11
N LYS A 257 -5.94 -3.09 -21.43
CA LYS A 257 -5.32 -1.88 -22.02
C LYS A 257 -3.80 -1.74 -21.86
N SER A 258 -3.12 -2.72 -21.26
CA SER A 258 -1.65 -2.77 -21.33
C SER A 258 -1.21 -3.26 -22.71
N LYS A 259 0.07 -3.03 -23.03
CA LYS A 259 0.72 -3.52 -24.26
C LYS A 259 0.63 -5.04 -24.45
N PHE A 260 0.49 -5.78 -23.36
CA PHE A 260 0.55 -7.23 -23.34
C PHE A 260 -0.87 -7.82 -23.22
N PRO A 261 -1.46 -8.34 -24.32
CA PRO A 261 -2.82 -8.88 -24.31
C PRO A 261 -2.93 -10.19 -23.52
N VAL A 262 -1.81 -10.89 -23.31
CA VAL A 262 -1.71 -12.12 -22.51
C VAL A 262 -0.69 -11.88 -21.42
N GLY A 263 -1.05 -12.21 -20.18
CA GLY A 263 -0.11 -12.18 -19.05
C GLY A 263 0.52 -13.55 -18.85
N GLU A 264 1.83 -13.58 -18.61
CA GLU A 264 2.55 -14.81 -18.29
C GLU A 264 2.99 -14.82 -16.82
N VAL A 265 3.10 -16.00 -16.22
CA VAL A 265 3.67 -16.16 -14.87
C VAL A 265 4.55 -17.40 -14.77
N THR A 266 5.70 -17.27 -14.11
CA THR A 266 6.65 -18.37 -13.88
C THR A 266 7.45 -18.16 -12.59
N CYS A 267 8.30 -19.13 -12.26
CA CYS A 267 9.25 -19.06 -11.17
C CYS A 267 10.69 -19.01 -11.70
N GLN A 268 11.61 -18.46 -10.90
CA GLN A 268 13.03 -18.50 -11.19
C GLN A 268 13.57 -19.94 -11.12
N ALA A 269 13.19 -20.68 -10.08
CA ALA A 269 13.61 -22.06 -9.86
C ALA A 269 12.53 -23.07 -10.27
N ALA A 270 12.95 -24.18 -10.88
CA ALA A 270 12.04 -25.25 -11.32
C ALA A 270 11.25 -25.90 -10.17
N LYS A 271 11.85 -25.96 -8.97
CA LYS A 271 11.24 -26.56 -7.78
C LYS A 271 9.96 -25.86 -7.32
N ASP A 272 9.79 -24.58 -7.65
CA ASP A 272 8.68 -23.75 -7.18
C ASP A 272 7.49 -23.76 -8.17
N LEU A 273 7.70 -24.25 -9.39
CA LEU A 273 6.65 -24.33 -10.43
C LEU A 273 5.43 -25.16 -10.01
N PRO A 274 5.56 -26.35 -9.40
CA PRO A 274 4.40 -27.14 -9.00
C PRO A 274 3.50 -26.39 -8.01
N LEU A 275 4.11 -25.69 -7.04
CA LEU A 275 3.39 -24.89 -6.03
C LEU A 275 2.70 -23.67 -6.67
N LEU A 276 3.35 -23.02 -7.64
CA LEU A 276 2.74 -21.93 -8.41
C LEU A 276 1.51 -22.42 -9.18
N HIS A 277 1.62 -23.54 -9.91
CA HIS A 277 0.52 -24.09 -10.70
C HIS A 277 -0.66 -24.55 -9.84
N SER A 278 -0.39 -25.21 -8.71
CA SER A 278 -1.44 -25.62 -7.78
C SER A 278 -2.15 -24.42 -7.17
N SER A 279 -1.40 -23.38 -6.78
CA SER A 279 -1.97 -22.15 -6.19
C SER A 279 -2.84 -21.36 -7.17
N LEU A 280 -2.42 -21.24 -8.44
CA LEU A 280 -3.21 -20.52 -9.45
C LEU A 280 -4.51 -21.26 -9.83
N SER A 281 -4.51 -22.59 -9.73
CA SER A 281 -5.67 -23.43 -10.06
C SER A 281 -6.64 -23.61 -8.88
N SER A 282 -6.14 -23.48 -7.66
CA SER A 282 -6.96 -23.63 -6.44
C SER A 282 -7.85 -22.40 -6.24
N PRO A 283 -9.07 -22.53 -5.69
CA PRO A 283 -9.84 -21.38 -5.23
C PRO A 283 -9.07 -20.64 -4.13
N SER A 284 -9.31 -19.33 -3.99
CA SER A 284 -8.73 -18.59 -2.87
C SER A 284 -9.35 -19.13 -1.57
N PRO A 285 -8.57 -19.37 -0.51
CA PRO A 285 -9.12 -19.86 0.76
C PRO A 285 -10.16 -18.87 1.28
N ILE A 286 -11.23 -19.38 1.87
CA ILE A 286 -12.29 -18.54 2.45
C ILE A 286 -11.68 -17.80 3.63
N LEU A 287 -11.98 -16.50 3.76
CA LEU A 287 -11.40 -15.68 4.84
C LEU A 287 -11.66 -16.29 6.23
N GLU A 288 -12.80 -16.97 6.44
CA GLU A 288 -13.18 -17.65 7.68
C GLU A 288 -12.05 -18.51 8.29
N GLU A 289 -11.30 -19.27 7.48
CA GLU A 289 -10.24 -20.18 7.97
C GLU A 289 -9.08 -19.44 8.67
N HIS A 290 -8.79 -18.20 8.27
CA HIS A 290 -7.72 -17.39 8.89
C HIS A 290 -8.18 -16.62 10.15
N PHE A 291 -9.50 -16.54 10.39
CA PHE A 291 -10.10 -15.76 11.48
C PHE A 291 -10.25 -16.55 12.78
N VAL A 292 -10.44 -17.87 12.70
CA VAL A 292 -10.85 -18.72 13.82
C VAL A 292 -9.77 -18.87 14.93
N GLU A 293 -8.53 -18.44 14.69
CA GLU A 293 -7.41 -18.74 15.61
C GLU A 293 -7.16 -17.74 16.75
N ASN A 294 -7.89 -16.62 16.91
CA ASN A 294 -7.69 -15.69 18.04
C ASN A 294 -9.00 -15.34 18.77
N ALA A 295 -9.02 -15.56 20.10
CA ALA A 295 -10.23 -15.81 20.92
C ALA A 295 -11.21 -14.63 21.23
N LYS A 296 -12.48 -15.03 21.47
CA LYS A 296 -13.66 -14.37 22.11
C LYS A 296 -14.15 -13.02 21.56
N LEU A 297 -14.66 -13.06 20.34
CA LEU A 297 -15.74 -12.21 19.80
C LEU A 297 -16.80 -13.13 19.17
N SER A 298 -17.92 -12.61 18.64
CA SER A 298 -18.79 -13.41 17.77
C SER A 298 -17.97 -14.01 16.61
N GLU A 299 -18.33 -15.20 16.13
CA GLU A 299 -17.52 -16.04 15.20
C GLU A 299 -16.94 -15.29 13.97
N ASN A 300 -17.55 -14.17 13.56
CA ASN A 300 -17.18 -13.39 12.38
C ASN A 300 -16.18 -12.23 12.64
N TYR A 301 -15.70 -12.04 13.87
CA TYR A 301 -14.85 -10.91 14.24
C TYR A 301 -13.62 -11.36 15.03
N PHE A 302 -12.51 -10.63 14.89
CA PHE A 302 -11.28 -10.82 15.66
C PHE A 302 -10.76 -9.46 16.16
N ILE A 303 -9.94 -9.50 17.21
CA ILE A 303 -9.27 -8.30 17.72
C ILE A 303 -8.03 -8.03 16.87
N ALA A 304 -7.92 -6.81 16.35
CA ALA A 304 -6.76 -6.38 15.57
C ALA A 304 -5.47 -6.48 16.40
N ASP A 305 -4.36 -6.78 15.72
CA ASP A 305 -3.03 -6.78 16.32
C ASP A 305 -2.63 -5.33 16.67
N CYS A 306 -2.39 -5.12 17.96
CA CYS A 306 -2.06 -3.84 18.56
C CYS A 306 -0.60 -3.75 19.02
N GLU A 307 0.29 -4.65 18.61
CA GLU A 307 1.69 -4.69 19.09
C GLU A 307 2.41 -3.33 18.96
N GLN A 308 2.35 -2.71 17.78
CA GLN A 308 2.98 -1.41 17.53
C GLN A 308 2.36 -0.30 18.42
N MET A 309 1.04 -0.29 18.56
CA MET A 309 0.32 0.65 19.44
C MET A 309 0.76 0.50 20.90
N MET A 310 0.94 -0.75 21.37
CA MET A 310 1.43 -1.04 22.72
C MET A 310 2.89 -0.61 22.92
N LYS A 311 3.75 -0.80 21.92
CA LYS A 311 5.15 -0.29 21.93
C LYS A 311 5.17 1.23 22.06
N VAL A 312 4.33 1.94 21.32
CA VAL A 312 4.20 3.41 21.44
C VAL A 312 3.68 3.79 22.83
N ALA A 313 2.60 3.16 23.29
CA ALA A 313 2.00 3.43 24.59
C ALA A 313 3.04 3.31 25.71
N ALA A 314 3.86 2.25 25.70
CA ALA A 314 4.93 2.04 26.68
C ALA A 314 5.98 3.17 26.72
N VAL A 315 6.27 3.80 25.58
CA VAL A 315 7.23 4.92 25.50
C VAL A 315 6.64 6.22 26.07
N ILE A 316 5.34 6.44 25.88
CA ILE A 316 4.68 7.70 26.25
C ILE A 316 3.93 7.64 27.59
N ASP A 317 3.83 6.48 28.22
CA ASP A 317 2.99 6.29 29.41
C ASP A 317 3.45 7.16 30.59
N GLU A 318 4.77 7.25 30.79
CA GLU A 318 5.38 8.06 31.85
C GLU A 318 5.35 9.57 31.56
N LEU A 319 4.96 9.99 30.35
CA LEU A 319 4.91 11.40 29.98
C LEU A 319 3.64 12.08 30.53
N PRO A 320 3.72 13.33 31.04
CA PRO A 320 2.57 14.12 31.53
C PRO A 320 1.70 14.68 30.39
N ILE A 321 1.26 13.80 29.51
CA ILE A 321 0.36 14.07 28.39
C ILE A 321 -1.05 13.60 28.79
N ASN A 322 -2.10 14.29 28.33
CA ASN A 322 -3.47 13.87 28.64
C ASN A 322 -3.81 12.56 27.90
N LEU A 323 -4.83 11.85 28.35
CA LEU A 323 -5.17 10.53 27.80
C LEU A 323 -5.54 10.57 26.31
N ASN A 324 -6.22 11.62 25.86
CA ASN A 324 -6.65 11.76 24.47
C ASN A 324 -5.45 11.92 23.52
N ASP A 325 -4.51 12.80 23.87
CA ASP A 325 -3.28 13.00 23.10
C ASP A 325 -2.40 11.74 23.16
N LYS A 326 -2.30 11.07 24.31
CA LYS A 326 -1.59 9.78 24.41
C LYS A 326 -2.18 8.74 23.46
N TYR A 327 -3.50 8.64 23.41
CA TYR A 327 -4.19 7.75 22.48
C TYR A 327 -3.89 8.12 21.02
N LEU A 328 -3.88 9.41 20.68
CA LEU A 328 -3.54 9.88 19.35
C LEU A 328 -2.09 9.53 18.95
N PHE A 329 -1.12 9.72 19.85
CA PHE A 329 0.26 9.28 19.63
C PHE A 329 0.34 7.77 19.44
N ALA A 330 -0.37 6.98 20.26
CA ALA A 330 -0.42 5.52 20.14
C ALA A 330 -1.02 5.03 18.82
N MET A 331 -1.98 5.77 18.27
CA MET A 331 -2.60 5.50 16.97
C MET A 331 -1.78 5.98 15.77
N SER A 332 -0.70 6.74 15.99
CA SER A 332 0.11 7.28 14.90
C SER A 332 0.81 6.16 14.12
N PRO A 333 0.91 6.28 12.78
CA PRO A 333 1.47 5.23 11.93
C PRO A 333 3.00 5.24 12.01
N VAL A 334 3.56 4.63 13.05
CA VAL A 334 5.00 4.53 13.30
C VAL A 334 5.44 3.06 13.38
N ASP A 335 6.63 2.81 12.86
CA ASP A 335 7.31 1.52 12.91
C ASP A 335 8.29 1.54 14.09
N MET A 336 7.89 0.95 15.23
CA MET A 336 8.68 0.97 16.47
C MET A 336 9.89 0.02 16.42
N ASP A 337 9.97 -0.84 15.42
CA ASP A 337 11.11 -1.73 15.18
C ASP A 337 12.24 -1.04 14.36
N ASP A 338 11.97 0.16 13.84
CA ASP A 338 12.96 1.04 13.23
C ASP A 338 13.49 2.06 14.26
N ASP A 339 14.77 1.93 14.62
CA ASP A 339 15.42 2.75 15.68
C ASP A 339 15.24 4.26 15.47
N ILE A 340 15.39 4.73 14.23
CA ILE A 340 15.29 6.16 13.90
C ILE A 340 13.84 6.63 14.04
N SER A 341 12.87 5.83 13.58
CA SER A 341 11.43 6.14 13.71
C SER A 341 10.99 6.16 15.17
N SER A 342 11.41 5.17 15.95
CA SER A 342 11.15 5.08 17.39
C SER A 342 11.74 6.27 18.17
N GLN A 343 12.99 6.65 17.86
CA GLN A 343 13.62 7.84 18.44
C GLN A 343 12.90 9.13 18.04
N GLY A 344 12.51 9.28 16.77
CA GLY A 344 11.76 10.44 16.27
C GLY A 344 10.43 10.63 17.00
N LEU A 345 9.65 9.56 17.16
CA LEU A 345 8.41 9.59 17.93
C LEU A 345 8.67 9.97 19.40
N THR A 346 9.68 9.36 20.03
CA THR A 346 10.05 9.64 21.42
C THR A 346 10.39 11.12 21.62
N GLN A 347 11.16 11.69 20.70
CA GLN A 347 11.53 13.11 20.73
C GLN A 347 10.31 14.02 20.53
N PHE A 348 9.41 13.69 19.59
CA PHE A 348 8.16 14.44 19.40
C PHE A 348 7.29 14.41 20.67
N ALA A 349 7.09 13.23 21.27
CA ALA A 349 6.29 13.09 22.48
C ALA A 349 6.92 13.82 23.68
N GLN A 350 8.24 13.74 23.86
CA GLN A 350 8.96 14.45 24.93
C GLN A 350 8.92 15.98 24.75
N SER A 351 9.09 16.47 23.52
CA SER A 351 8.97 17.89 23.22
C SER A 351 7.54 18.38 23.49
N TYR A 352 6.53 17.64 22.98
CA TYR A 352 5.12 17.93 23.19
C TYR A 352 4.75 17.98 24.69
N SER A 353 5.24 17.01 25.47
CA SER A 353 5.08 16.97 26.92
C SER A 353 5.62 18.21 27.64
N LYS A 354 6.71 18.81 27.16
CA LYS A 354 7.41 19.91 27.84
C LYS A 354 6.85 21.27 27.46
N THR A 355 6.67 21.51 26.17
CA THR A 355 6.40 22.85 25.61
C THR A 355 5.02 22.95 24.97
N ARG A 356 4.32 21.82 24.77
CA ARG A 356 3.10 21.70 23.94
C ARG A 356 3.28 22.10 22.47
N ILE A 357 4.50 22.45 22.06
CA ILE A 357 4.85 22.86 20.71
C ILE A 357 6.10 22.09 20.28
N VAL A 358 5.97 21.31 19.21
CA VAL A 358 7.04 20.49 18.63
C VAL A 358 7.52 21.14 17.35
N ARG A 359 8.66 21.84 17.42
CA ARG A 359 9.29 22.46 16.24
C ARG A 359 10.22 21.47 15.56
N LEU A 360 10.06 21.28 14.25
CA LEU A 360 10.87 20.34 13.49
C LEU A 360 12.35 20.73 13.54
N LYS A 361 12.66 22.03 13.51
CA LYS A 361 14.04 22.55 13.49
C LYS A 361 14.86 22.24 14.74
N GLU A 362 14.20 21.99 15.88
CA GLU A 362 14.87 21.66 17.14
C GLU A 362 15.30 20.19 17.20
N ILE A 363 14.70 19.36 16.35
CA ILE A 363 14.85 17.90 16.34
C ILE A 363 15.61 17.45 15.08
N PHE A 364 15.37 18.13 13.96
CA PHE A 364 15.97 17.88 12.68
C PHE A 364 16.54 19.17 12.09
N THR A 365 17.84 19.18 11.78
CA THR A 365 18.48 20.35 11.15
C THR A 365 18.31 20.29 9.62
N PRO A 366 17.52 21.21 9.01
CA PRO A 366 17.31 21.22 7.56
C PRO A 366 18.63 21.41 6.80
N GLY A 367 18.79 20.70 5.67
CA GLY A 367 19.99 20.79 4.82
C GLY A 367 21.16 19.86 5.22
N THR A 368 20.98 19.01 6.23
CA THR A 368 21.96 17.99 6.63
C THR A 368 21.92 16.73 5.78
N LEU A 369 20.80 16.47 5.10
CA LEU A 369 20.66 15.34 4.22
C LEU A 369 21.81 15.40 3.20
N LYS A 370 22.44 14.25 2.89
CA LYS A 370 23.24 14.08 1.65
C LYS A 370 22.75 12.90 0.78
N VAL A 371 23.03 12.94 -0.53
CA VAL A 371 22.71 11.84 -1.44
C VAL A 371 23.35 10.58 -0.85
N PRO A 372 22.57 9.50 -0.62
CA PRO A 372 23.10 8.34 0.06
C PRO A 372 24.21 7.71 -0.81
N LYS A 373 25.27 7.23 -0.15
CA LYS A 373 26.43 6.60 -0.81
C LYS A 373 26.57 5.12 -0.47
N SER A 374 25.66 4.58 0.34
CA SER A 374 25.66 3.19 0.81
C SER A 374 24.24 2.73 1.11
N HIS A 375 24.03 1.41 1.13
CA HIS A 375 22.75 0.80 1.53
C HIS A 375 22.31 1.20 2.95
N HIS A 376 23.27 1.46 3.84
CA HIS A 376 22.99 1.97 5.18
C HIS A 376 22.45 3.40 5.12
N ALA A 377 23.13 4.29 4.40
CA ALA A 377 22.69 5.67 4.23
C ALA A 377 21.32 5.78 3.54
N LEU A 378 21.01 4.87 2.62
CA LEU A 378 19.68 4.79 2.01
C LEU A 378 18.62 4.36 3.03
N LYS A 379 18.91 3.36 3.87
CA LYS A 379 18.02 2.94 4.97
C LYS A 379 17.77 4.11 5.93
N GLU A 380 18.81 4.83 6.34
CA GLU A 380 18.67 6.02 7.19
C GLU A 380 17.78 7.08 6.55
N LEU A 381 17.95 7.34 5.25
CA LEU A 381 17.14 8.30 4.52
C LEU A 381 15.66 7.87 4.41
N GLU A 382 15.39 6.58 4.19
CA GLU A 382 14.04 6.00 4.25
C GLU A 382 13.42 6.17 5.64
N SER A 383 14.17 5.92 6.71
CA SER A 383 13.69 6.09 8.09
C SER A 383 13.44 7.57 8.42
N ILE A 384 14.30 8.49 7.99
CA ILE A 384 14.06 9.94 8.12
C ILE A 384 12.78 10.35 7.38
N HIS A 385 12.56 9.80 6.18
CA HIS A 385 11.30 10.03 5.44
C HIS A 385 10.08 9.56 6.25
N LYS A 386 10.14 8.39 6.91
CA LYS A 386 9.06 7.92 7.80
C LYS A 386 8.81 8.88 8.97
N VAL A 387 9.88 9.41 9.59
CA VAL A 387 9.76 10.39 10.69
C VAL A 387 9.11 11.70 10.22
N LEU A 388 9.44 12.16 9.02
CA LEU A 388 8.80 13.34 8.43
C LEU A 388 7.33 13.10 8.09
N ASP A 389 6.99 11.91 7.56
CA ASP A 389 5.59 11.50 7.35
C ASP A 389 4.81 11.44 8.69
N LEU A 390 5.43 10.96 9.76
CA LEU A 390 4.86 10.96 11.12
C LEU A 390 4.61 12.39 11.63
N TYR A 391 5.56 13.31 11.44
CA TYR A 391 5.37 14.72 11.82
C TYR A 391 4.18 15.34 11.06
N VAL A 392 4.09 15.09 9.75
CA VAL A 392 2.97 15.57 8.93
C VAL A 392 1.65 15.00 9.44
N TRP A 393 1.59 13.69 9.73
CA TRP A 393 0.40 13.04 10.28
C TRP A 393 -0.02 13.68 11.62
N LEU A 394 0.90 13.84 12.56
CA LEU A 394 0.64 14.49 13.85
C LEU A 394 0.18 15.94 13.66
N SER A 395 0.74 16.65 12.67
CA SER A 395 0.35 18.02 12.39
C SER A 395 -1.10 18.17 11.94
N PHE A 396 -1.70 17.18 11.27
CA PHE A 396 -3.13 17.22 10.91
C PHE A 396 -4.06 16.97 12.10
N HIS A 397 -3.57 16.33 13.16
CA HIS A 397 -4.38 15.97 14.32
C HIS A 397 -4.13 16.91 15.52
N LEU A 398 -2.95 17.53 15.61
CA LEU A 398 -2.53 18.46 16.65
C LEU A 398 -1.99 19.75 16.01
N GLU A 399 -2.83 20.45 15.25
CA GLU A 399 -2.41 21.57 14.38
C GLU A 399 -1.65 22.67 15.12
N ASP A 400 -2.14 23.10 16.29
CA ASP A 400 -1.52 24.16 17.08
C ASP A 400 -0.16 23.76 17.68
N SER A 401 0.07 22.46 17.84
CA SER A 401 1.27 21.92 18.49
C SER A 401 2.35 21.50 17.52
N PHE A 402 2.04 21.31 16.24
CA PHE A 402 2.97 20.89 15.20
C PHE A 402 2.96 21.90 14.04
N PRO A 403 3.52 23.11 14.24
CA PRO A 403 3.36 24.23 13.32
C PRO A 403 4.19 24.12 12.03
N ASP A 404 5.24 23.29 11.99
CA ASP A 404 6.20 23.24 10.88
C ASP A 404 5.76 22.28 9.74
N ARG A 405 4.46 22.18 9.47
CA ARG A 405 3.89 21.22 8.48
C ARG A 405 4.49 21.40 7.08
N GLU A 406 4.53 22.63 6.58
CA GLU A 406 5.09 22.93 5.24
C GLU A 406 6.58 22.59 5.15
N LEU A 407 7.32 22.86 6.22
CA LEU A 407 8.74 22.52 6.29
C LEU A 407 8.95 21.00 6.26
N ALA A 408 8.19 20.25 7.05
CA ALA A 408 8.24 18.78 7.05
C ALA A 408 7.92 18.21 5.66
N ALA A 409 6.87 18.71 5.01
CA ALA A 409 6.49 18.31 3.65
C ALA A 409 7.60 18.62 2.63
N SER A 410 8.25 19.79 2.72
CA SER A 410 9.37 20.14 1.84
C SER A 410 10.58 19.23 2.03
N GLN A 411 10.97 18.93 3.28
CA GLN A 411 12.09 18.02 3.56
C GLN A 411 11.77 16.59 3.13
N LYS A 412 10.52 16.15 3.30
CA LYS A 412 10.06 14.85 2.82
C LYS A 412 10.22 14.73 1.31
N ALA A 413 9.83 15.75 0.54
CA ALA A 413 10.00 15.77 -0.90
C ALA A 413 11.48 15.69 -1.32
N ILE A 414 12.37 16.36 -0.58
CA ILE A 414 13.83 16.26 -0.79
C ILE A 414 14.32 14.84 -0.52
N CYS A 415 13.93 14.21 0.60
CA CYS A 415 14.26 12.81 0.90
C CYS A 415 13.82 11.88 -0.24
N SER A 416 12.58 12.00 -0.70
CA SER A 416 12.05 11.20 -1.82
C SER A 416 12.88 11.39 -3.10
N MET A 417 13.23 12.65 -3.45
CA MET A 417 14.05 12.94 -4.61
C MET A 417 15.41 12.25 -4.54
N TRP A 418 15.99 12.13 -3.35
CA TRP A 418 17.33 11.59 -3.16
C TRP A 418 17.38 10.08 -3.10
N VAL A 419 16.37 9.45 -2.49
CA VAL A 419 16.10 8.01 -2.63
C VAL A 419 15.98 7.67 -4.11
N TYR A 420 15.27 8.49 -4.88
CA TYR A 420 15.13 8.32 -6.32
C TYR A 420 16.46 8.49 -7.09
N MET A 421 17.25 9.52 -6.76
CA MET A 421 18.55 9.73 -7.40
C MET A 421 19.50 8.57 -7.15
N ASP A 422 19.52 7.99 -5.94
CA ASP A 422 20.35 6.82 -5.64
C ASP A 422 19.93 5.59 -6.46
N LEU A 423 18.62 5.29 -6.53
CA LEU A 423 18.10 4.20 -7.36
C LEU A 423 18.48 4.34 -8.84
N SER A 424 18.52 5.58 -9.34
CA SER A 424 18.90 5.89 -10.72
C SER A 424 20.43 5.85 -10.90
N PHE A 425 21.20 6.36 -9.95
CA PHE A 425 22.66 6.43 -10.01
C PHE A 425 23.32 5.06 -9.83
N LEU A 426 22.71 4.19 -9.00
CA LEU A 426 23.06 2.78 -8.92
C LEU A 426 23.00 2.12 -10.29
N ALA A 427 22.03 2.48 -11.16
CA ALA A 427 21.94 1.94 -12.52
C ALA A 427 23.08 2.44 -13.43
N TYR A 428 23.48 3.71 -13.30
CA TYR A 428 24.55 4.31 -14.13
C TYR A 428 25.97 3.87 -13.72
N MET A 429 26.23 3.62 -12.43
CA MET A 429 27.54 3.12 -11.98
C MET A 429 27.78 1.67 -12.42
N THR A 430 26.77 0.80 -12.43
CA THR A 430 26.92 -0.57 -12.96
C THR A 430 27.13 -0.62 -14.47
N PHE A 431 26.71 0.43 -15.20
CA PHE A 431 26.88 0.51 -16.64
C PHE A 431 28.27 1.03 -17.07
N ASN A 432 28.88 1.89 -16.25
CA ASN A 432 30.16 2.57 -16.55
C ASN A 432 31.40 1.99 -15.82
N MET A 433 31.24 0.97 -14.98
CA MET A 433 32.33 0.05 -14.58
C MET A 433 32.21 -1.23 -15.38
#